data_AF-A0A2P2GHG9-F1
#
_entry.id   AF-A0A2P2GHG9-F1
#
_cell.length_a   1.000
_cell.length_b   1.000
_cell.length_c   1.000
_cell.angle_alpha   90.00
_cell.angle_beta   90.00
_cell.angle_gamma   90.00
#
_symmetry.space_group_name_H-M   'P 1'
#
loop_
_entity.id
_entity.type
_entity.pdbx_description
1 polymer ?
#
loop_
_entity_poly.entity_id
_entity_poly.type
_entity_poly.pdbx_seq_one_letter_code
_entity_poly.pdbx_strand_id
1 'polypeptide(L)'
;MTEPTAEEQPRIKEYDGEGITVTYEPRRCLHAAECVRGLPAVFDLAERPWVRPDGAAPDLVAEVIRRCPSGALQYRPAPGPAEVPAESGDVPTTVRRMPDGRLLVRGDLLVRDGRSGPEGRHETRAVLCGCGATGNQPYCDHSGACAGAEFEPFAADG
;
A
#
# COMPACT_ATOMS: atom_id res chain seq x y z
N MET A 1 1.36 -16.57 -36.25
CA MET A 1 1.82 -15.35 -35.54
C MET A 1 1.08 -15.38 -34.23
N THR A 2 1.80 -15.79 -33.19
CA THR A 2 1.25 -16.13 -31.89
C THR A 2 0.71 -14.87 -31.22
N GLU A 3 -0.56 -14.92 -30.81
CA GLU A 3 -1.21 -13.88 -30.02
C GLU A 3 -0.43 -13.65 -28.72
N PRO A 4 -0.20 -12.40 -28.30
CA PRO A 4 0.41 -12.14 -27.00
C PRO A 4 -0.52 -12.67 -25.92
N THR A 5 -0.06 -13.69 -25.21
CA THR A 5 -0.70 -14.25 -24.02
C THR A 5 -0.94 -13.13 -23.01
N ALA A 6 -2.18 -12.99 -22.55
CA ALA A 6 -2.61 -12.04 -21.53
C ALA A 6 -1.55 -11.90 -20.42
N GLU A 7 -0.85 -10.77 -20.42
CA GLU A 7 0.13 -10.44 -19.39
C GLU A 7 -0.56 -10.48 -18.03
N GLU A 8 -0.09 -11.37 -17.16
CA GLU A 8 -0.71 -11.65 -15.87
C GLU A 8 -0.73 -10.38 -15.01
N GLN A 9 -1.93 -9.79 -14.93
CA GLN A 9 -2.23 -8.61 -14.11
C GLN A 9 -1.69 -8.83 -12.69
N PRO A 10 -1.12 -7.81 -12.03
CA PRO A 10 -0.78 -7.96 -10.61
C PRO A 10 -2.04 -8.32 -9.85
N ARG A 11 -2.12 -9.56 -9.34
CA ARG A 11 -3.29 -10.01 -8.60
C ARG A 11 -3.32 -9.30 -7.25
N ILE A 12 -4.03 -8.16 -7.22
CA ILE A 12 -4.55 -7.59 -5.99
C ILE A 12 -5.29 -8.71 -5.27
N LYS A 13 -4.95 -8.94 -4.00
CA LYS A 13 -5.60 -9.94 -3.17
C LYS A 13 -6.58 -9.24 -2.27
N GLU A 14 -7.82 -9.73 -2.23
CA GLU A 14 -8.85 -9.25 -1.32
C GLU A 14 -9.05 -10.26 -0.19
N TYR A 15 -9.27 -9.75 1.00
CA TYR A 15 -9.61 -10.51 2.20
C TYR A 15 -10.84 -9.86 2.81
N ASP A 16 -11.98 -10.52 2.69
CA ASP A 16 -13.23 -10.05 3.25
C ASP A 16 -13.32 -10.38 4.74
N GLY A 17 -13.82 -9.42 5.52
CA GLY A 17 -14.24 -9.57 6.90
C GLY A 17 -15.63 -8.98 7.12
N GLU A 18 -16.13 -9.07 8.35
CA GLU A 18 -17.49 -8.65 8.70
C GLU A 18 -17.67 -7.12 8.61
N GLY A 19 -16.66 -6.35 9.01
CA GLY A 19 -16.70 -4.87 9.01
C GLY A 19 -15.74 -4.20 8.04
N ILE A 20 -14.80 -4.93 7.45
CA ILE A 20 -13.74 -4.36 6.59
C ILE A 20 -13.25 -5.40 5.58
N THR A 21 -13.13 -5.00 4.31
CA THR A 21 -12.37 -5.77 3.31
C THR A 21 -10.99 -5.16 3.21
N VAL A 22 -9.96 -5.99 3.35
CA VAL A 22 -8.55 -5.62 3.18
C VAL A 22 -8.09 -5.98 1.78
N THR A 23 -7.44 -5.05 1.09
CA THR A 23 -6.80 -5.30 -0.21
C THR A 23 -5.28 -5.23 -0.09
N TYR A 24 -4.59 -6.12 -0.78
CA TYR A 24 -3.13 -6.20 -0.79
C TYR A 24 -2.58 -6.31 -2.21
N GLU A 25 -1.70 -5.40 -2.58
CA GLU A 25 -0.99 -5.41 -3.86
C GLU A 25 0.52 -5.73 -3.65
N PRO A 26 0.96 -6.99 -3.89
CA PRO A 26 2.32 -7.40 -3.60
C PRO A 26 3.40 -6.58 -4.31
N ARG A 27 3.16 -6.15 -5.56
CA ARG A 27 4.13 -5.39 -6.37
C ARG A 27 4.47 -4.02 -5.79
N ARG A 28 3.61 -3.48 -4.93
CA ARG A 28 3.83 -2.20 -4.24
C ARG A 28 4.38 -2.38 -2.83
N CYS A 29 4.46 -3.60 -2.31
CA CYS A 29 4.88 -3.83 -0.94
C CYS A 29 6.39 -3.60 -0.80
N LEU A 30 6.77 -2.61 0.00
CA LEU A 30 8.19 -2.31 0.30
C LEU A 30 8.72 -3.07 1.53
N HIS A 31 7.94 -4.00 2.08
CA HIS A 31 8.27 -4.78 3.28
C HIS A 31 8.67 -3.92 4.49
N ALA A 32 8.04 -2.75 4.68
CA ALA A 32 8.25 -1.89 5.86
C ALA A 32 7.80 -2.52 7.20
N ALA A 33 7.18 -3.70 7.17
CA ALA A 33 6.75 -4.46 8.35
C ALA A 33 5.79 -3.75 9.32
N GLU A 34 5.20 -2.61 8.92
CA GLU A 34 4.21 -1.87 9.73
C GLU A 34 2.98 -2.72 10.07
N CYS A 35 2.50 -3.53 9.11
CA CYS A 35 1.33 -4.38 9.30
C CYS A 35 1.58 -5.52 10.30
N VAL A 36 2.62 -6.32 10.07
CA VAL A 36 2.93 -7.50 10.91
C VAL A 36 3.41 -7.12 12.31
N ARG A 37 4.10 -5.98 12.47
CA ARG A 37 4.49 -5.47 13.80
C ARG A 37 3.32 -4.77 14.52
N GLY A 38 2.45 -4.08 13.76
CA GLY A 38 1.36 -3.29 14.32
C GLY A 38 0.15 -4.10 14.75
N LEU A 39 -0.18 -5.19 14.05
CA LEU A 39 -1.37 -6.00 14.34
C LEU A 39 -1.20 -7.47 13.93
N PRO A 40 -0.34 -8.24 14.63
CA PRO A 40 -0.05 -9.64 14.29
C PRO A 40 -1.26 -10.58 14.37
N ALA A 41 -2.31 -10.22 15.13
CA ALA A 41 -3.55 -10.99 15.12
C ALA A 41 -4.22 -11.03 13.72
N VAL A 42 -4.03 -9.97 12.94
CA VAL A 42 -4.60 -9.76 11.59
C VAL A 42 -3.58 -10.08 10.50
N PHE A 43 -2.31 -9.68 10.67
CA PHE A 43 -1.25 -9.84 9.67
C PHE A 43 -0.18 -10.82 10.17
N ASP A 44 -0.23 -12.07 9.74
CA ASP A 44 0.68 -13.13 10.18
C ASP A 44 1.27 -13.90 8.98
N LEU A 45 2.59 -13.79 8.80
CA LEU A 45 3.31 -14.45 7.71
C LEU A 45 3.38 -15.98 7.84
N ALA A 46 3.15 -16.53 9.04
CA ALA A 46 3.10 -17.97 9.28
C ALA A 46 1.77 -18.59 8.87
N GLU A 47 0.72 -17.79 8.73
CA GLU A 47 -0.65 -18.23 8.46
C GLU A 47 -1.01 -18.18 6.97
N ARG A 48 -2.01 -18.99 6.58
CA ARG A 48 -2.61 -18.95 5.23
C ARG A 48 -4.13 -19.07 5.33
N PRO A 49 -4.89 -17.99 5.05
CA PRO A 49 -4.44 -16.67 4.59
C PRO A 49 -3.63 -15.91 5.65
N TRP A 50 -2.63 -15.14 5.20
CA TRP A 50 -1.77 -14.33 6.08
C TRP A 50 -2.45 -13.05 6.57
N VAL A 51 -3.61 -12.70 5.99
CA VAL A 51 -4.46 -11.58 6.40
C VAL A 51 -5.79 -12.16 6.89
N ARG A 52 -6.15 -11.84 8.13
CA ARG A 52 -7.43 -12.19 8.76
C ARG A 52 -8.11 -10.91 9.24
N PRO A 53 -8.95 -10.25 8.41
CA PRO A 53 -9.57 -8.97 8.75
C PRO A 53 -10.32 -8.99 10.10
N ASP A 54 -10.99 -10.12 10.42
CA ASP A 54 -11.73 -10.29 11.67
C ASP A 54 -10.86 -10.61 12.89
N GLY A 55 -9.52 -10.60 12.74
CA GLY A 55 -8.58 -10.81 13.84
C GLY A 55 -8.54 -9.64 14.84
N ALA A 56 -9.17 -8.51 14.54
CA ALA A 56 -9.29 -7.34 15.41
C ALA A 56 -10.51 -6.48 15.03
N ALA A 57 -10.81 -5.46 15.85
CA ALA A 57 -11.85 -4.49 15.52
C ALA A 57 -11.52 -3.75 14.20
N PRO A 58 -12.51 -3.52 13.31
CA PRO A 58 -12.28 -2.91 11.99
C PRO A 58 -11.51 -1.57 12.02
N ASP A 59 -11.74 -0.74 13.04
CA ASP A 59 -11.03 0.54 13.19
C ASP A 59 -9.52 0.37 13.46
N LEU A 60 -9.15 -0.65 14.23
CA LEU A 60 -7.74 -0.98 14.50
C LEU A 60 -7.06 -1.54 13.25
N VAL A 61 -7.79 -2.34 12.47
CA VAL A 61 -7.31 -2.84 11.17
C VAL A 61 -7.03 -1.67 10.23
N ALA A 62 -8.00 -0.77 10.08
CA ALA A 62 -7.85 0.44 9.27
C ALA A 62 -6.70 1.32 9.74
N GLU A 63 -6.53 1.53 11.05
CA GLU A 63 -5.44 2.31 11.61
C GLU A 63 -4.06 1.75 11.23
N VAL A 64 -3.86 0.43 11.35
CA VAL A 64 -2.58 -0.20 11.01
C VAL A 64 -2.35 -0.22 9.49
N ILE A 65 -3.40 -0.44 8.69
CA ILE A 65 -3.30 -0.33 7.23
C ILE A 65 -2.85 1.08 6.82
N ARG A 66 -3.38 2.13 7.46
CA ARG A 66 -3.00 3.53 7.19
C ARG A 66 -1.51 3.86 7.36
N ARG A 67 -0.78 2.99 8.08
CA ARG A 67 0.66 3.11 8.31
C ARG A 67 1.49 2.48 7.18
N CYS A 68 0.91 1.67 6.29
CA CYS A 68 1.60 1.02 5.18
C CYS A 68 2.12 2.07 4.17
N PRO A 69 3.40 2.43 4.15
CA PRO A 69 3.84 3.67 3.51
C PRO A 69 3.65 3.69 1.99
N SER A 70 3.77 2.54 1.33
CA SER A 70 3.61 2.43 -0.11
C SER A 70 2.16 2.37 -0.59
N GLY A 71 1.20 2.28 0.33
CA GLY A 71 -0.21 2.02 0.00
C GLY A 71 -0.46 0.61 -0.53
N ALA A 72 0.48 -0.32 -0.35
CA ALA A 72 0.30 -1.71 -0.79
C ALA A 72 -0.82 -2.44 -0.04
N LEU A 73 -1.12 -2.01 1.19
CA LEU A 73 -2.34 -2.36 1.91
C LEU A 73 -3.29 -1.17 1.85
N GLN A 74 -4.52 -1.45 1.48
CA GLN A 74 -5.66 -0.55 1.57
C GLN A 74 -6.85 -1.30 2.17
N TYR A 75 -7.94 -0.58 2.44
CA TYR A 75 -9.18 -1.18 2.90
C TYR A 75 -10.39 -0.46 2.32
N ARG A 76 -11.51 -1.17 2.31
CA ARG A 76 -12.84 -0.60 2.11
C ARG A 76 -13.77 -1.07 3.22
N PRO A 77 -14.72 -0.25 3.69
CA PRO A 77 -15.75 -0.73 4.60
C PRO A 77 -16.49 -1.92 3.97
N ALA A 78 -16.78 -2.93 4.78
CA ALA A 78 -17.63 -4.02 4.34
C ALA A 78 -19.10 -3.55 4.25
N PRO A 79 -19.95 -4.18 3.42
CA PRO A 79 -21.37 -3.89 3.41
C PRO A 79 -22.00 -4.25 4.76
N GLY A 80 -22.52 -3.27 5.52
CA GLY A 80 -23.13 -3.55 6.82
C GLY A 80 -23.16 -2.37 7.79
N PRO A 81 -23.60 -2.60 9.05
CA PRO A 81 -23.79 -1.54 10.05
C PRO A 81 -22.49 -1.03 10.68
N ALA A 82 -21.36 -1.73 10.50
CA ALA A 82 -20.05 -1.27 10.93
C ALA A 82 -19.44 -0.35 9.86
N GLU A 83 -19.67 0.95 9.98
CA GLU A 83 -19.11 1.94 9.06
C GLU A 83 -17.70 2.36 9.52
N VAL A 84 -16.68 1.64 9.06
CA VAL A 84 -15.31 2.19 9.08
C VAL A 84 -15.23 3.27 8.01
N PRO A 85 -14.85 4.52 8.33
CA PRO A 85 -14.71 5.56 7.32
C PRO A 85 -13.72 5.16 6.23
N ALA A 86 -14.11 5.40 4.98
CA ALA A 86 -13.22 5.25 3.84
C ALA A 86 -11.94 6.08 4.07
N GLU A 87 -10.81 5.53 3.63
CA GLU A 87 -9.55 6.21 3.80
C GLU A 87 -9.53 7.51 2.99
N SER A 88 -9.12 8.62 3.63
CA SER A 88 -9.00 9.93 3.00
C SER A 88 -7.53 10.35 2.98
N GLY A 89 -7.12 11.04 1.92
CA GLY A 89 -5.77 11.57 1.79
C GLY A 89 -5.48 12.72 2.77
N ASP A 90 -4.22 12.83 3.19
CA ASP A 90 -3.75 13.94 4.03
C ASP A 90 -3.92 15.30 3.31
N VAL A 91 -4.29 16.35 4.05
CA VAL A 91 -4.37 17.72 3.53
C VAL A 91 -3.53 18.66 4.41
N PRO A 92 -2.54 19.38 3.86
CA PRO A 92 -2.15 19.38 2.45
C PRO A 92 -1.46 18.08 2.01
N THR A 93 -1.47 17.80 0.71
CA THR A 93 -0.61 16.76 0.13
C THR A 93 0.86 17.09 0.40
N THR A 94 1.58 16.15 0.99
CA THR A 94 3.00 16.26 1.32
C THR A 94 3.84 15.36 0.43
N VAL A 95 5.02 15.86 0.06
CA VAL A 95 6.02 15.13 -0.72
C VAL A 95 7.36 15.29 -0.01
N ARG A 96 7.96 14.17 0.41
CA ARG A 96 9.28 14.15 1.06
C ARG A 96 10.24 13.28 0.26
N ARG A 97 11.40 13.85 -0.10
CA ARG A 97 12.51 13.08 -0.67
C ARG A 97 13.33 12.47 0.47
N MET A 98 13.37 11.15 0.51
CA MET A 98 14.19 10.40 1.47
C MET A 98 15.67 10.47 1.05
N PRO A 99 16.63 10.34 2.00
CA PRO A 99 18.06 10.33 1.69
C PRO A 99 18.48 9.25 0.67
N ASP A 100 17.79 8.11 0.67
CA ASP A 100 17.99 6.99 -0.26
C ASP A 100 17.36 7.20 -1.65
N GLY A 101 16.74 8.36 -1.91
CA GLY A 101 16.16 8.71 -3.20
C GLY A 101 14.71 8.26 -3.42
N ARG A 102 14.04 7.65 -2.43
CA ARG A 102 12.59 7.41 -2.48
C ARG A 102 11.82 8.72 -2.28
N LEU A 103 10.67 8.86 -2.93
CA LEU A 103 9.75 9.97 -2.71
C LEU A 103 8.55 9.45 -1.93
N LEU A 104 8.44 9.81 -0.66
CA LEU A 104 7.25 9.53 0.14
C LEU A 104 6.20 10.60 -0.16
N VAL A 105 5.05 10.19 -0.66
CA VAL A 105 3.93 11.07 -0.97
C VAL A 105 2.74 10.66 -0.10
N ARG A 106 2.11 11.62 0.57
CA ARG A 106 0.87 11.42 1.31
C ARG A 106 -0.11 12.52 0.97
N GLY A 107 -1.34 12.19 0.64
CA GLY A 107 -2.37 13.15 0.24
C GLY A 107 -3.45 12.55 -0.61
N ASP A 108 -4.30 13.37 -1.21
CA ASP A 108 -5.24 12.93 -2.25
C ASP A 108 -4.51 12.90 -3.60
N LEU A 109 -4.22 11.70 -4.12
CA LEU A 109 -3.35 11.50 -5.27
C LEU A 109 -4.08 10.80 -6.40
N LEU A 110 -3.83 11.27 -7.62
CA LEU A 110 -4.11 10.52 -8.84
C LEU A 110 -2.80 10.05 -9.48
N VAL A 111 -2.50 8.76 -9.36
CA VAL A 111 -1.28 8.14 -9.90
C VAL A 111 -1.57 7.49 -11.24
N ARG A 112 -0.96 8.02 -12.31
CA ARG A 112 -1.01 7.39 -13.63
C ARG A 112 0.20 6.48 -13.78
N ASP A 113 -0.06 5.19 -13.82
CA ASP A 113 0.92 4.19 -14.20
C ASP A 113 0.53 3.59 -15.55
N GLY A 114 1.48 2.98 -16.27
CA GLY A 114 1.20 2.35 -17.56
C GLY A 114 0.28 1.12 -17.49
N ARG A 115 -0.20 0.75 -16.29
CA ARG A 115 -0.99 -0.47 -16.01
C ARG A 115 -2.44 -0.17 -15.63
N SER A 116 -2.78 1.06 -15.24
CA SER A 116 -4.07 1.43 -14.64
C SER A 116 -5.05 2.05 -15.62
N GLY A 117 -4.69 2.07 -16.90
CA GLY A 117 -5.48 2.73 -17.93
C GLY A 117 -5.49 4.26 -17.78
N PRO A 118 -6.33 4.94 -18.58
CA PRO A 118 -6.33 6.41 -18.68
C PRO A 118 -6.81 7.12 -17.41
N GLU A 119 -7.63 6.45 -16.59
CA GLU A 119 -8.17 6.98 -15.34
C GLU A 119 -7.09 7.07 -14.24
N GLY A 120 -6.06 6.23 -14.28
CA GLY A 120 -5.06 6.14 -13.21
C GLY A 120 -5.61 5.46 -11.95
N ARG A 121 -4.89 5.60 -10.83
CA ARG A 121 -5.28 5.10 -9.51
C ARG A 121 -5.41 6.23 -8.52
N HIS A 122 -6.46 6.19 -7.72
CA HIS A 122 -6.57 7.03 -6.54
C HIS A 122 -5.75 6.42 -5.42
N GLU A 123 -4.90 7.24 -4.79
CA GLU A 123 -4.03 6.83 -3.70
C GLU A 123 -4.07 7.87 -2.59
N THR A 124 -4.02 7.41 -1.33
CA THR A 124 -3.87 8.28 -0.16
C THR A 124 -2.40 8.45 0.25
N ARG A 125 -1.56 7.51 -0.19
CA ARG A 125 -0.13 7.46 0.04
C ARG A 125 0.56 6.59 -0.98
N ALA A 126 1.78 6.95 -1.35
CA ALA A 126 2.63 6.16 -2.21
C ALA A 126 4.09 6.41 -1.88
N VAL A 127 4.94 5.42 -2.18
CA VAL A 127 6.37 5.63 -2.27
C VAL A 127 6.74 5.54 -3.74
N LEU A 128 7.13 6.67 -4.32
CA LEU A 128 7.50 6.77 -5.73
C LEU A 128 9.01 6.66 -5.90
N CYS A 129 9.43 6.18 -7.06
CA CYS A 129 10.82 6.05 -7.41
C CYS A 129 11.42 7.42 -7.77
N GLY A 130 12.42 7.88 -7.02
CA GLY A 130 13.21 9.08 -7.36
C GLY A 130 14.59 8.78 -7.95
N CYS A 131 14.96 7.50 -8.13
CA CYS A 131 16.28 7.10 -8.65
C CYS A 131 16.27 6.60 -10.11
N GLY A 132 15.09 6.36 -10.69
CA GLY A 132 14.93 5.86 -12.07
C GLY A 132 15.17 4.36 -12.26
N ALA A 133 15.55 3.60 -11.22
CA ALA A 133 15.86 2.18 -11.34
C ALA A 133 14.65 1.23 -11.31
N THR A 134 13.46 1.73 -10.98
CA THR A 134 12.25 0.89 -10.77
C THR A 134 11.78 0.20 -12.06
N GLY A 135 11.44 -1.08 -11.96
CA GLY A 135 10.67 -1.81 -12.95
C GLY A 135 9.14 -1.66 -12.77
N ASN A 136 8.72 -0.98 -11.70
CA ASN A 136 7.31 -0.77 -11.34
C ASN A 136 6.91 0.72 -11.40
N GLN A 137 7.32 1.44 -12.44
CA GLN A 137 7.05 2.88 -12.57
C GLN A 137 5.55 3.21 -12.38
N PRO A 138 5.22 4.28 -11.63
CA PRO A 138 6.11 5.24 -10.96
C PRO A 138 6.52 4.84 -9.53
N TYR A 139 6.05 3.70 -9.03
CA TYR A 139 6.29 3.25 -7.66
C TYR A 139 7.74 2.81 -7.44
N CYS A 140 8.23 2.96 -6.22
CA CYS A 140 9.46 2.32 -5.79
C CYS A 140 9.24 0.80 -5.67
N ASP A 141 10.22 0.01 -6.07
CA ASP A 141 10.27 -1.46 -5.93
C ASP A 141 11.60 -1.95 -5.34
N HIS A 142 12.37 -1.03 -4.72
CA HIS A 142 13.72 -1.27 -4.20
C HIS A 142 14.77 -1.72 -5.23
N SER A 143 14.59 -1.48 -6.53
CA SER A 143 15.60 -1.85 -7.55
C SER A 143 16.87 -1.00 -7.53
N GLY A 144 16.87 0.16 -6.86
CA GLY A 144 17.99 1.11 -6.81
C GLY A 144 18.79 1.08 -5.51
N ALA A 145 19.55 2.15 -5.26
CA ALA A 145 20.36 2.31 -4.03
C ALA A 145 19.54 2.33 -2.72
N CYS A 146 18.21 2.44 -2.80
CA CYS A 146 17.31 2.32 -1.66
C CYS A 146 17.10 0.87 -1.19
N ALA A 147 17.59 -0.13 -1.92
CA ALA A 147 17.53 -1.53 -1.53
C ALA A 147 18.16 -1.74 -0.15
N GLY A 148 17.38 -2.29 0.79
CA GLY A 148 17.85 -2.55 2.16
C GLY A 148 17.97 -1.32 3.06
N ALA A 149 17.65 -0.12 2.57
CA ALA A 149 17.55 1.06 3.42
C ALA A 149 16.34 0.92 4.34
N GLU A 150 16.56 1.13 5.64
CA GLU A 150 15.50 1.13 6.64
C GLU A 150 14.41 2.13 6.22
N PHE A 151 13.16 1.74 6.43
CA PHE A 151 12.02 2.58 6.11
C PHE A 151 11.56 3.21 7.42
N GLU A 152 11.92 4.47 7.64
CA GLU A 152 11.46 5.27 8.77
C GLU A 152 10.42 6.30 8.27
N PRO A 153 9.12 5.96 8.23
CA PRO A 153 8.10 6.87 7.70
C PRO A 153 7.89 8.07 8.60
N PHE A 154 8.08 7.90 9.91
CA PHE A 154 7.58 8.78 10.97
C PHE A 154 8.67 9.46 11.79
N ALA A 155 9.93 9.49 11.31
CA ALA A 155 10.90 10.39 11.90
C ALA A 155 10.29 11.80 11.82
N ALA A 156 9.94 12.35 12.99
CA ALA A 156 9.31 13.64 13.13
C ALA A 156 10.16 14.66 12.37
N ASP A 157 9.50 15.47 11.54
CA ASP A 157 10.15 16.62 10.95
C ASP A 157 10.63 17.50 12.12
N GLY A 158 11.94 17.48 12.38
CA GLY A 158 12.60 18.30 13.38
C GLY A 158 12.70 19.76 12.95
#